data_AF-A0AAU8UZV7-F1
#
_entry.id   AF-A0AAU8UZV7-F1
#
_cell.length_a   1.000
_cell.length_b   1.000
_cell.length_c   1.000
_cell.angle_alpha   90.00
_cell.angle_beta   90.00
_cell.angle_gamma   90.00
#
_symmetry.space_group_name_H-M   'P 1'
#
loop_
_entity.id
_entity.type
_entity.pdbx_description
1 polymer ?
#
loop_
_entity_poly.entity_id
_entity_poly.type
_entity_poly.pdbx_seq_one_letter_code
_entity_poly.pdbx_strand_id
1 'polypeptide(L)'
;MLLVIALNLSSITKLIFFFRNHNSIKGWSSYIFFEIIIIVLTIYLYKYAEENNIISIQGFIFLCHSGILLSLSTDLRNHEDVNWKKPARIGALSILFSVVLIAHSMFDFIPVKIITTSIFITISITTVLAASELKKLNQHYKSIKILRRELN
;
A
#
# COMPACT_ATOMS: atom_id res chain seq x y z
N MET A 1 15.35 12.04 -0.64
CA MET A 1 16.07 10.94 -1.31
C MET A 1 15.91 9.59 -0.61
N LEU A 2 16.29 9.44 0.67
CA LEU A 2 16.16 8.17 1.41
C LEU A 2 14.73 7.61 1.45
N LEU A 3 13.73 8.47 1.64
CA LEU A 3 12.31 8.08 1.63
C LEU A 3 11.92 7.37 0.32
N VAL A 4 12.29 7.95 -0.82
CA VAL A 4 11.97 7.44 -2.16
C VAL A 4 12.60 6.06 -2.37
N ILE A 5 13.84 5.87 -1.92
CA ILE A 5 14.55 4.59 -2.01
C ILE A 5 13.85 3.55 -1.13
N ALA A 6 13.50 3.89 0.12
CA ALA A 6 12.79 3.00 1.03
C ALA A 6 11.41 2.60 0.49
N LEU A 7 10.67 3.54 -0.10
CA LEU A 7 9.36 3.27 -0.71
C LEU A 7 9.46 2.36 -1.92
N ASN A 8 10.43 2.58 -2.81
CA ASN A 8 10.67 1.69 -3.94
C ASN A 8 11.02 0.28 -3.46
N LEU A 9 11.96 0.13 -2.53
CA LEU A 9 12.38 -1.17 -2.02
C LEU A 9 11.22 -1.92 -1.34
N SER A 10 10.42 -1.21 -0.55
CA SER A 10 9.21 -1.76 0.06
C SER A 10 8.20 -2.24 -0.99
N SER A 11 7.98 -1.44 -2.03
CA SER A 11 7.01 -1.74 -3.09
C SER A 11 7.46 -2.92 -3.96
N ILE A 12 8.75 -3.00 -4.31
CA ILE A 12 9.32 -4.16 -5.01
C ILE A 12 9.18 -5.42 -4.17
N THR A 13 9.45 -5.35 -2.86
CA THR A 13 9.30 -6.50 -1.96
C THR A 13 7.85 -6.99 -1.91
N LYS A 14 6.88 -6.07 -1.81
CA LYS A 14 5.45 -6.37 -1.84
C LYS A 14 5.02 -6.95 -3.19
N LEU A 15 5.51 -6.39 -4.30
CA LEU A 15 5.26 -6.89 -5.65
C LEU A 15 5.70 -8.35 -5.80
N ILE A 16 6.95 -8.67 -5.44
CA ILE A 16 7.48 -10.04 -5.50
C ILE A 16 6.64 -10.99 -4.64
N PHE A 17 6.22 -10.53 -3.46
CA PHE A 17 5.38 -11.32 -2.58
C PHE A 17 4.01 -11.64 -3.20
N PHE A 18 3.28 -10.62 -3.67
CA PHE A 18 1.96 -10.82 -4.28
C PHE A 18 2.05 -11.69 -5.54
N PHE A 19 3.10 -11.52 -6.34
CA PHE A 19 3.33 -12.35 -7.51
C PHE A 19 3.59 -13.82 -7.14
N ARG A 20 4.41 -14.09 -6.12
CA ARG A 20 4.68 -15.46 -5.66
C ARG A 20 3.48 -16.15 -5.02
N ASN A 21 2.59 -15.37 -4.40
CA ASN A 21 1.45 -15.90 -3.64
C ASN A 21 0.10 -15.67 -4.35
N HIS A 22 0.11 -15.40 -5.65
CA HIS A 22 -1.11 -15.08 -6.43
C HIS A 22 -2.20 -16.15 -6.32
N ASN A 23 -1.82 -17.44 -6.24
CA ASN A 23 -2.77 -18.54 -6.08
C ASN A 23 -3.50 -18.56 -4.73
N SER A 24 -2.92 -17.93 -3.70
CA SER A 24 -3.43 -17.96 -2.33
C SER A 24 -4.14 -16.66 -1.92
N ILE A 25 -4.07 -15.61 -2.74
CA ILE A 25 -4.62 -14.28 -2.43
C ILE A 25 -5.64 -13.93 -3.52
N LYS A 26 -6.93 -13.87 -3.20
CA LYS A 26 -7.97 -13.58 -4.21
C LYS A 26 -7.80 -12.22 -4.90
N GLY A 27 -7.49 -11.15 -4.16
CA GLY A 27 -7.27 -9.80 -4.68
C GLY A 27 -5.87 -9.53 -5.24
N TRP A 28 -5.06 -10.56 -5.52
CA TRP A 28 -3.64 -10.40 -5.90
C TRP A 28 -3.41 -9.40 -7.05
N SER A 29 -4.30 -9.37 -8.04
CA SER A 29 -4.13 -8.56 -9.26
C SER A 29 -4.20 -7.06 -8.97
N SER A 30 -5.10 -6.62 -8.08
CA SER A 30 -5.21 -5.20 -7.74
C SER A 30 -4.01 -4.73 -6.92
N TYR A 31 -3.50 -5.56 -5.99
CA TYR A 31 -2.27 -5.20 -5.26
C TYR A 31 -1.09 -5.03 -6.21
N ILE A 32 -0.88 -5.98 -7.12
CA ILE A 32 0.22 -5.88 -8.10
C ILE A 32 0.06 -4.64 -8.97
N PHE A 33 -1.13 -4.37 -9.47
CA PHE A 33 -1.42 -3.18 -10.27
C PHE A 33 -1.02 -1.89 -9.54
N PHE A 34 -1.47 -1.72 -8.29
CA PHE A 34 -1.14 -0.52 -7.52
C PHE A 34 0.35 -0.44 -7.14
N GLU A 35 1.01 -1.55 -6.79
CA GLU A 35 2.44 -1.55 -6.48
C GLU A 35 3.29 -1.19 -7.70
N ILE A 36 2.92 -1.64 -8.92
CA ILE A 36 3.61 -1.24 -10.16
C ILE A 36 3.50 0.27 -10.36
N ILE A 37 2.29 0.83 -10.21
CA ILE A 37 2.08 2.28 -10.36
C ILE A 37 2.90 3.04 -9.33
N ILE A 38 2.92 2.59 -8.06
CA ILE A 38 3.74 3.20 -7.00
C ILE A 38 5.21 3.19 -7.40
N ILE A 39 5.76 2.07 -7.88
CA ILE A 39 7.16 2.00 -8.33
C ILE A 39 7.43 3.01 -9.45
N VAL A 40 6.59 3.07 -10.48
CA VAL A 40 6.74 4.01 -11.60
C VAL A 40 6.70 5.46 -11.11
N LEU A 41 5.71 5.82 -10.29
CA LEU A 41 5.57 7.17 -9.73
C LEU A 41 6.75 7.53 -8.83
N THR A 42 7.28 6.58 -8.07
CA THR A 42 8.39 6.84 -7.14
C THR A 42 9.72 6.96 -7.89
N ILE A 43 9.92 6.23 -8.99
CA ILE A 43 11.06 6.44 -9.92
C ILE A 43 10.95 7.81 -10.60
N TYR A 44 9.75 8.17 -11.05
CA TYR A 44 9.50 9.49 -11.65
C TYR A 44 9.81 10.62 -10.65
N LEU A 45 9.33 10.49 -9.41
CA LEU A 45 9.62 11.40 -8.30
C LEU A 45 11.12 11.47 -7.97
N TYR A 46 11.89 10.40 -8.20
CA TYR A 46 13.33 10.43 -7.96
C TYR A 46 14.09 11.21 -9.03
N LYS A 47 13.70 11.06 -10.30
CA LYS A 47 14.46 11.57 -11.45
C LYS A 47 14.03 12.96 -11.93
N TYR A 48 12.74 13.27 -11.85
CA TYR A 48 12.12 14.41 -12.56
C TYR A 48 11.33 15.34 -11.64
N ALA A 49 11.43 15.15 -10.33
CA ALA A 49 10.71 15.96 -9.37
C ALA A 49 11.26 17.38 -9.30
N GLU A 50 10.57 18.31 -9.93
CA GLU A 50 10.66 19.75 -9.63
C GLU A 50 9.80 20.09 -8.41
N GLU A 51 10.20 21.10 -7.62
CA GLU A 51 9.58 21.45 -6.32
C GLU A 51 8.05 21.58 -6.40
N ASN A 52 7.53 22.13 -7.49
CA ASN A 52 6.09 22.36 -7.67
C ASN A 52 5.27 21.08 -7.89
N ASN A 53 5.87 20.03 -8.48
CA ASN A 53 5.13 18.81 -8.85
C ASN A 53 5.27 17.68 -7.83
N ILE A 54 6.23 17.79 -6.89
CA ILE A 54 6.49 16.79 -5.84
C ILE A 54 5.23 16.45 -5.06
N ILE A 55 4.46 17.48 -4.66
CA ILE A 55 3.31 17.32 -3.77
C ILE A 55 2.17 16.60 -4.50
N SER A 56 1.89 16.99 -5.74
CA SER A 56 0.86 16.32 -6.55
C SER A 56 1.23 14.87 -6.85
N ILE A 57 2.50 14.57 -7.17
CA ILE A 57 2.98 13.19 -7.40
C ILE A 57 2.85 12.35 -6.12
N GLN A 58 3.19 12.91 -4.96
CA GLN A 58 2.96 12.25 -3.67
C GLN A 58 1.47 11.97 -3.43
N GLY A 59 0.59 12.89 -3.83
CA GLY A 59 -0.86 12.69 -3.83
C GLY A 59 -1.28 11.45 -4.64
N PHE A 60 -0.75 11.26 -5.85
CA PHE A 60 -1.01 10.07 -6.66
C PHE A 60 -0.48 8.77 -6.04
N ILE A 61 0.73 8.80 -5.47
CA ILE A 61 1.27 7.65 -4.72
C ILE A 61 0.32 7.28 -3.56
N PHE A 62 -0.22 8.30 -2.89
CA PHE A 62 -1.18 8.12 -1.81
C PHE A 62 -2.51 7.53 -2.27
N LEU A 63 -2.97 7.92 -3.44
CA LEU A 63 -4.15 7.34 -4.07
C LEU A 63 -3.95 5.84 -4.29
N CYS A 64 -2.78 5.44 -4.77
CA CYS A 64 -2.46 4.03 -4.99
C CYS A 64 -2.45 3.23 -3.68
N HIS A 65 -1.87 3.79 -2.60
CA HIS A 65 -1.93 3.18 -1.28
C HIS A 65 -3.37 3.01 -0.77
N SER A 66 -4.26 3.97 -1.05
CA SER A 66 -5.67 3.83 -0.73
C SER A 66 -6.33 2.66 -1.48
N GLY A 67 -5.97 2.47 -2.76
CA GLY A 67 -6.43 1.33 -3.57
C GLY A 67 -5.98 -0.02 -3.01
N ILE A 68 -4.75 -0.10 -2.51
CA ILE A 68 -4.23 -1.28 -1.80
C ILE A 68 -5.04 -1.56 -0.53
N LEU A 69 -5.30 -0.52 0.29
CA LEU A 69 -6.08 -0.66 1.52
C LEU A 69 -7.53 -1.09 1.25
N LEU A 70 -8.16 -0.55 0.21
CA LEU A 70 -9.52 -0.95 -0.18
C LEU A 70 -9.56 -2.38 -0.75
N SER A 71 -8.55 -2.77 -1.52
CA SER A 71 -8.38 -4.15 -1.99
C SER A 71 -8.26 -5.11 -0.80
N LEU A 72 -7.44 -4.73 0.20
CA LEU A 72 -7.27 -5.48 1.44
C LEU A 72 -8.57 -5.58 2.24
N SER A 73 -9.31 -4.48 2.35
CA SER A 73 -10.61 -4.50 3.01
C SER A 73 -11.59 -5.45 2.32
N THR A 74 -11.59 -5.46 0.99
CA THR A 74 -12.46 -6.35 0.20
C THR A 74 -12.06 -7.81 0.40
N ASP A 75 -10.77 -8.12 0.37
CA ASP A 75 -10.28 -9.47 0.64
C ASP A 75 -10.62 -9.93 2.06
N LEU A 76 -10.39 -9.10 3.08
CA LEU A 76 -10.75 -9.42 4.46
C LEU A 76 -12.25 -9.64 4.63
N ARG A 77 -13.08 -8.82 3.97
CA ARG A 77 -14.54 -8.97 3.97
C ARG A 77 -14.96 -10.29 3.34
N ASN A 78 -14.31 -10.69 2.24
CA ASN A 78 -14.57 -11.95 1.55
C ASN A 78 -14.14 -13.19 2.35
N HIS A 79 -13.21 -13.03 3.30
CA HIS A 79 -12.80 -14.06 4.25
C HIS A 79 -13.52 -13.95 5.59
N GLU A 80 -14.58 -13.14 5.68
CA GLU A 80 -15.39 -12.92 6.88
C GLU A 80 -14.59 -12.42 8.11
N ASP A 81 -13.40 -11.83 7.90
CA ASP A 81 -12.58 -11.28 8.99
C ASP A 81 -13.24 -10.02 9.55
N VAL A 82 -13.56 -10.04 10.85
CA VAL A 82 -14.21 -8.93 11.60
C VAL A 82 -13.48 -7.59 11.43
N ASN A 83 -12.19 -7.59 11.13
CA ASN A 83 -11.37 -6.39 11.01
C ASN A 83 -11.41 -5.71 9.64
N TRP A 84 -12.18 -6.20 8.67
CA TRP A 84 -12.21 -5.65 7.30
C TRP A 84 -12.53 -4.14 7.24
N LYS A 85 -13.30 -3.61 8.20
CA LYS A 85 -13.67 -2.19 8.27
C LYS A 85 -12.50 -1.26 8.57
N LYS A 86 -11.42 -1.75 9.19
CA LYS A 86 -10.24 -0.93 9.53
C LYS A 86 -9.52 -0.42 8.28
N PRO A 87 -9.04 -1.29 7.36
CA PRO A 87 -8.43 -0.84 6.12
C PRO A 87 -9.38 -0.04 5.23
N ALA A 88 -10.69 -0.34 5.23
CA ALA A 88 -11.66 0.47 4.48
C ALA A 88 -11.70 1.93 4.94
N ARG A 89 -11.82 2.17 6.26
CA ARG A 89 -11.87 3.52 6.81
C ARG A 89 -10.58 4.29 6.55
N ILE A 90 -9.44 3.62 6.71
CA ILE A 90 -8.13 4.24 6.48
C ILE A 90 -7.96 4.55 4.99
N GLY A 91 -8.29 3.60 4.10
CA GLY A 91 -8.26 3.81 2.65
C GLY A 91 -9.15 4.97 2.20
N ALA A 92 -10.39 5.04 2.68
CA ALA A 92 -11.29 6.16 2.38
C ALA A 92 -10.72 7.51 2.84
N LEU A 93 -10.11 7.55 4.03
CA LEU A 93 -9.46 8.75 4.54
C LEU A 93 -8.24 9.14 3.70
N SER A 94 -7.46 8.15 3.24
CA SER A 94 -6.32 8.37 2.35
C SER A 94 -6.74 8.91 0.98
N ILE A 95 -7.91 8.52 0.45
CA ILE A 95 -8.46 9.12 -0.78
C ILE A 95 -8.71 10.61 -0.58
N LEU A 96 -9.36 11.00 0.52
CA LEU A 96 -9.64 12.41 0.81
C LEU A 96 -8.34 13.23 0.85
N PHE A 97 -7.34 12.76 1.58
CA PHE A 97 -6.04 13.43 1.64
C PHE A 97 -5.32 13.43 0.29
N SER A 98 -5.41 12.35 -0.49
CA SER A 98 -4.82 12.26 -1.82
C SER A 98 -5.37 13.33 -2.77
N VAL A 99 -6.69 13.53 -2.79
CA VAL A 99 -7.34 14.57 -3.62
C VAL A 99 -6.84 15.96 -3.25
N VAL A 100 -6.75 16.25 -1.95
CA VAL A 100 -6.20 17.53 -1.45
C VAL A 100 -4.76 17.74 -1.91
N LEU A 101 -3.94 16.68 -1.94
CA LEU A 101 -2.54 16.74 -2.39
C LEU A 101 -2.40 16.93 -3.89
N ILE A 102 -3.21 16.23 -4.68
CA ILE A 102 -3.20 16.36 -6.14
C ILE A 102 -3.54 17.79 -6.53
N ALA A 103 -4.54 18.38 -5.86
CA ALA A 103 -5.00 19.75 -6.09
C ALA A 103 -4.28 20.80 -5.21
N HIS A 104 -3.10 20.49 -4.65
CA HIS A 104 -2.44 21.35 -3.66
C HIS A 104 -2.21 22.78 -4.14
N SER A 105 -1.94 23.01 -5.43
CA SER A 105 -1.80 24.36 -6.01
C SER A 105 -3.06 25.23 -5.90
N MET A 106 -4.23 24.62 -5.64
CA MET A 106 -5.48 25.33 -5.34
C MET A 106 -5.72 25.49 -3.83
N PHE A 107 -4.93 24.81 -3.00
CA PHE A 107 -5.03 24.73 -1.54
C PHE A 107 -3.75 25.22 -0.85
N ASP A 108 -3.28 26.42 -1.23
CA ASP A 108 -2.05 27.07 -0.70
C ASP A 108 -2.06 27.34 0.81
N PHE A 109 -3.20 27.13 1.48
CA PHE A 109 -3.34 27.33 2.93
C PHE A 109 -2.90 26.12 3.77
N ILE A 110 -2.63 24.94 3.18
CA ILE A 110 -2.28 23.74 3.94
C ILE A 110 -0.75 23.60 4.04
N PRO A 111 -0.19 23.60 5.26
CA PRO A 111 1.24 23.42 5.45
C PRO A 111 1.74 22.07 4.93
N VAL A 112 2.79 22.09 4.10
CA VAL A 112 3.48 20.91 3.54
C VAL A 112 3.93 19.91 4.63
N LYS A 113 4.18 20.39 5.85
CA LYS A 113 4.53 19.56 7.01
C LYS A 113 3.37 18.64 7.45
N ILE A 114 2.13 19.13 7.42
CA ILE A 114 0.94 18.33 7.78
C ILE A 114 0.73 17.22 6.75
N ILE A 115 0.91 17.58 5.48
CA ILE A 115 0.84 16.72 4.31
C ILE A 115 1.82 15.55 4.41
N THR A 116 3.11 15.85 4.60
CA THR A 116 4.17 14.82 4.72
C THR A 116 3.97 13.91 5.92
N THR A 117 3.44 14.43 7.03
CA THR A 117 3.10 13.62 8.21
C THR A 117 1.97 12.64 7.93
N SER A 118 0.90 13.08 7.26
CA SER A 118 -0.22 12.21 6.87
C SER A 118 0.24 11.09 5.92
N ILE A 119 1.14 11.44 4.99
CA ILE A 119 1.74 10.49 4.05
C ILE A 119 2.45 9.35 4.80
N PHE A 120 3.31 9.71 5.75
CA PHE A 120 4.05 8.75 6.55
C PHE A 120 3.15 7.82 7.36
N ILE A 121 2.09 8.36 7.98
CA ILE A 121 1.16 7.58 8.80
C ILE A 121 0.47 6.51 7.95
N THR A 122 -0.08 6.89 6.80
CA THR A 122 -0.82 5.96 5.95
C THR A 122 0.08 4.91 5.31
N ILE A 123 1.30 5.29 4.88
CA ILE A 123 2.27 4.32 4.38
C ILE A 123 2.60 3.31 5.48
N SER A 124 2.85 3.77 6.70
CA SER A 124 3.13 2.92 7.85
C SER A 124 1.98 1.97 8.16
N ILE A 125 0.74 2.45 8.08
CA ILE A 125 -0.44 1.60 8.27
C ILE A 125 -0.53 0.55 7.14
N THR A 126 -0.32 0.96 5.89
CA THR A 126 -0.39 0.06 4.72
C THR A 126 0.66 -1.04 4.82
N THR A 127 1.87 -0.72 5.25
CA THR A 127 2.94 -1.73 5.42
C THR A 127 2.67 -2.67 6.58
N VAL A 128 2.17 -2.19 7.73
CA VAL A 128 1.77 -3.05 8.85
C VAL A 128 0.66 -4.02 8.45
N LEU A 129 -0.33 -3.53 7.70
CA LEU A 129 -1.44 -4.34 7.22
C LEU A 129 -1.00 -5.36 6.17
N ALA A 130 -0.16 -4.97 5.22
CA ALA A 130 0.45 -5.89 4.26
C ALA A 130 1.29 -6.96 4.97
N ALA A 131 2.04 -6.59 6.02
CA ALA A 131 2.81 -7.52 6.85
C ALA A 131 1.92 -8.52 7.60
N SER A 132 0.70 -8.13 7.97
CA SER A 132 -0.28 -9.04 8.57
C SER A 132 -0.71 -10.14 7.59
N GLU A 133 -1.01 -9.78 6.34
CA GLU A 133 -1.35 -10.74 5.29
C GLU A 133 -0.17 -11.67 4.97
N LEU A 134 1.04 -11.12 4.87
CA LEU A 134 2.30 -11.86 4.79
C LEU A 134 2.42 -12.92 5.91
N LYS A 135 2.11 -12.54 7.15
CA LYS A 135 2.17 -13.44 8.31
C LYS A 135 1.13 -14.55 8.23
N LYS A 136 -0.12 -14.23 7.85
CA LYS A 136 -1.20 -15.22 7.68
C LYS A 136 -0.80 -16.28 6.66
N LEU A 137 -0.30 -15.86 5.49
CA LEU A 137 0.18 -16.77 4.44
C LEU A 137 1.33 -17.68 4.91
N ASN A 138 2.30 -17.11 5.64
CA ASN A 138 3.41 -17.90 6.17
C ASN A 138 2.96 -18.92 7.24
N GLN A 139 1.97 -18.56 8.08
CA GLN A 139 1.39 -19.49 9.05
C GLN A 139 0.68 -20.65 8.37
N HIS A 140 -0.14 -20.39 7.35
CA HIS A 140 -0.79 -21.45 6.57
C HIS A 140 0.23 -22.39 5.91
N TYR A 141 1.29 -21.84 5.32
CA TYR A 141 2.38 -22.64 4.74
C TYR A 141 3.06 -23.53 5.80
N LYS A 142 3.33 -22.99 7.00
CA LYS A 142 3.95 -23.74 8.09
C LYS A 142 3.05 -24.88 8.58
N SER A 143 1.75 -24.64 8.75
CA SER A 143 0.79 -25.66 9.18
C SER A 143 0.67 -26.80 8.17
N ILE A 144 0.59 -26.49 6.86
CA ILE A 144 0.57 -27.53 5.80
C ILE A 144 1.86 -28.35 5.80
N LYS A 145 3.02 -27.71 6.02
CA LYS A 145 4.31 -28.40 6.08
C LYS A 145 4.42 -29.34 7.29
N ILE A 146 3.85 -28.96 8.43
CA ILE A 146 3.80 -29.81 9.64
C ILE A 146 2.89 -31.01 9.40
N LEU A 147 1.66 -30.79 8.92
CA LEU A 147 0.71 -31.87 8.62
C LEU A 147 1.26 -32.88 7.60
N ARG A 148 1.99 -32.42 6.57
CA ARG A 148 2.66 -33.32 5.62
C ARG A 148 3.74 -34.19 6.27
N ARG A 149 4.44 -33.67 7.29
CA ARG A 149 5.48 -34.44 8.01
C ARG A 149 4.90 -35.43 8.99
N GLU A 150 3.70 -35.19 9.52
CA GLU A 150 3.02 -36.11 10.43
C GLU A 150 2.26 -37.23 9.70
N LEU A 151 1.93 -37.04 8.42
CA LEU A 151 1.29 -38.04 7.57
C LEU A 151 2.26 -39.03 6.87
N ASN A 152 3.58 -38.77 6.94
CA ASN A 152 4.64 -39.62 6.38
C ASN A 152 5.41 -40.33 7.49
#